data_AF-A0A0K1PUK4-F1
#
_entry.id   AF-A0A0K1PUK4-F1
#
_cell.length_a   1.000
_cell.length_b   1.000
_cell.length_c   1.000
_cell.angle_alpha   90.00
_cell.angle_beta   90.00
_cell.angle_gamma   90.00
#
_symmetry.space_group_name_H-M   'P 1'
#
loop_
_entity.id
_entity.type
_entity.pdbx_description
1 polymer ?
#
loop_
_entity_poly.entity_id
_entity_poly.type
_entity_poly.pdbx_seq_one_letter_code
_entity_poly.pdbx_strand_id
1 'polypeptide(L)' 'MKQADADAGVRADILTTEEREELARLRRENKRLLTERDILKAVATFFAKENA' A
#
# COMPACT_ATOMS: atom_id res chain seq x y z
N MET A 1 21.17 14.75 10.90
CA MET A 1 21.05 14.45 12.34
C MET A 1 19.78 13.66 12.61
N LYS A 2 18.58 14.26 12.61
CA LYS A 2 17.32 13.57 12.99
C LYS A 2 17.05 12.21 12.31
N GLN A 3 17.23 12.11 10.99
CA GLN A 3 17.02 10.85 10.27
C GLN A 3 18.13 9.83 10.57
N ALA A 4 19.38 10.28 10.72
CA ALA A 4 20.49 9.40 11.11
C ALA A 4 20.29 8.84 12.53
N ASP A 5 19.72 9.63 13.45
CA ASP A 5 19.36 9.16 14.80
C ASP A 5 18.25 8.10 14.75
N ALA A 6 17.28 8.25 13.84
CA ALA A 6 16.23 7.26 13.61
C ALA A 6 16.81 5.98 13.00
N ASP A 7 17.64 6.11 11.97
CA ASP A 7 18.32 4.99 11.30
C ASP A 7 19.28 4.25 12.26
N ALA A 8 19.84 4.94 13.26
CA ALA A 8 20.64 4.36 14.33
C ALA A 8 19.82 3.80 15.52
N GLY A 9 18.48 3.87 15.47
CA GLY A 9 17.59 3.36 16.52
C GLY A 9 17.52 4.23 17.79
N VAL A 10 18.06 5.44 17.76
CA VAL A 10 18.05 6.39 18.89
C VAL A 10 16.69 7.08 19.03
N ARG A 11 15.94 7.16 17.92
CA ARG A 11 14.59 7.74 17.87
C ARG A 11 13.59 6.78 17.26
N ALA A 12 12.63 6.33 18.07
CA ALA A 12 11.54 5.45 17.64
C ALA A 12 10.28 6.22 17.21
N ASP A 13 10.23 7.55 17.40
CA ASP A 13 9.12 8.42 16.99
C ASP A 13 9.16 8.78 15.49
N ILE A 14 10.25 8.44 14.80
CA ILE A 14 10.48 8.73 13.39
C ILE A 14 10.81 7.42 12.69
N LEU A 15 10.16 7.16 11.55
CA LEU A 15 10.49 6.01 10.72
C LEU A 15 11.93 6.09 10.21
N THR A 16 12.61 4.94 10.17
CA THR A 16 13.89 4.81 9.48
C THR A 16 13.72 5.06 7.98
N THR A 17 14.83 5.28 7.29
CA THR A 17 14.85 5.42 5.84
C THR A 17 14.27 4.17 5.16
N GLU A 18 14.67 2.98 5.63
CA GLU A 18 14.17 1.69 5.14
C GLU A 18 12.66 1.53 5.37
N GLU A 19 12.16 1.82 6.57
CA GLU A 19 10.74 1.77 6.89
C GLU A 19 9.92 2.73 6.02
N ARG A 20 10.46 3.92 5.72
CA ARG A 20 9.79 4.91 4.87
C ARG A 20 9.71 4.43 3.42
N GLU A 21 10.79 3.85 2.89
CA GLU A 21 10.84 3.30 1.54
C GLU A 21 9.85 2.14 1.39
N GLU A 22 9.84 1.25 2.38
CA GLU A 22 8.92 0.11 2.42
C GLU A 22 7.46 0.58 2.53
N LEU A 23 7.16 1.53 3.41
CA LEU A 23 5.83 2.12 3.51
C LEU A 23 5.38 2.75 2.18
N ALA A 24 6.29 3.42 1.47
CA ALA A 24 5.98 3.99 0.16
C ALA A 24 5.71 2.90 -0.88
N ARG A 25 6.48 1.80 -0.87
CA ARG A 25 6.26 0.62 -1.74
C ARG A 25 4.90 -0.03 -1.45
N LEU A 26 4.61 -0.32 -0.19
CA LEU A 26 3.37 -0.93 0.25
C LEU A 26 2.14 -0.07 -0.09
N ARG A 27 2.23 1.26 0.06
CA ARG A 27 1.13 2.17 -0.34
C ARG A 27 0.85 2.12 -1.83
N ARG A 28 1.88 2.05 -2.68
CA ARG A 28 1.70 1.91 -4.13
C ARG A 28 1.08 0.57 -4.50
N GLU A 29 1.57 -0.51 -3.88
CA GLU A 29 1.05 -1.85 -4.11
C GLU A 29 -0.40 -1.98 -3.65
N ASN A 30 -0.74 -1.48 -2.45
CA ASN A 30 -2.11 -1.47 -1.95
C ASN A 30 -3.06 -0.71 -2.88
N LYS A 31 -2.65 0.46 -3.39
CA LYS A 31 -3.45 1.21 -4.37
C LYS A 31 -3.71 0.39 -5.63
N ARG A 32 -2.69 -0.29 -6.15
CA ARG A 32 -2.82 -1.16 -7.33
C ARG A 32 -3.80 -2.31 -7.06
N LEU A 33 -3.64 -3.00 -5.94
CA LEU A 33 -4.51 -4.11 -5.53
C LEU A 33 -5.97 -3.68 -5.36
N LEU A 34 -6.21 -2.49 -4.78
CA LEU A 34 -7.56 -1.95 -4.64
C LEU A 34 -8.21 -1.71 -6.00
N THR A 35 -7.47 -1.12 -6.96
CA THR A 35 -7.95 -0.92 -8.33
C THR A 35 -8.26 -2.25 -9.03
N GLU A 36 -7.35 -3.22 -8.97
CA GLU A 36 -7.55 -4.55 -9.59
C GLU A 36 -8.76 -5.27 -8.98
N ARG A 37 -8.92 -5.22 -7.65
CA ARG A 37 -10.09 -5.75 -6.96
C ARG A 37 -11.38 -5.09 -7.43
N ASP A 38 -11.40 -3.77 -7.62
CA ASP A 38 -12.61 -3.05 -8.01
C ASP A 38 -13.01 -3.35 -9.46
N ILE A 39 -12.03 -3.53 -10.35
CA ILE A 39 -12.27 -4.04 -11.71
C ILE A 39 -12.90 -5.44 -11.65
N LEU A 40 -12.33 -6.36 -10.87
CA LEU A 40 -12.86 -7.71 -10.72
C LEU A 40 -14.30 -7.72 -10.18
N LYS A 41 -14.61 -6.87 -9.20
CA LYS A 41 -15.97 -6.71 -8.68
C LYS A 41 -16.95 -6.20 -9.74
N ALA A 42 -16.54 -5.20 -10.52
CA ALA A 42 -17.36 -4.64 -11.59
C ALA A 42 -17.66 -5.71 -12.65
N VAL A 43 -16.64 -6.46 -13.06
CA VAL A 43 -16.75 -7.57 -14.02
C VAL A 43 -17.67 -8.68 -13.48
N ALA A 44 -17.49 -9.10 -12.23
CA ALA A 44 -18.35 -10.11 -11.61
C ALA A 44 -19.81 -9.67 -11.53
N THR A 45 -20.05 -8.39 -11.20
CA THR A 45 -21.40 -7.81 -11.15
C THR A 45 -22.05 -7.76 -12.52
N PHE A 46 -21.29 -7.40 -13.57
CA PHE A 46 -21.78 -7.40 -14.95
C PHE A 46 -22.22 -8.81 -15.36
N PHE A 47 -21.36 -9.82 -15.20
CA PHE A 47 -21.69 -11.19 -15.57
C PHE A 47 -22.80 -11.82 -14.73
N ALA A 48 -22.93 -11.45 -13.46
CA ALA A 48 -24.04 -11.92 -12.64
C ALA A 48 -25.40 -11.40 -13.14
N LYS A 49 -25.45 -10.22 -13.76
CA LYS A 49 -26.68 -9.65 -14.34
C LYS A 49 -27.03 -10.26 -15.70
N GLU A 50 -26.04 -10.53 -16.54
CA GLU A 50 -26.26 -11.12 -17.88
C GLU A 50 -26.74 -12.58 -17.83
N ASN A 51 -26.42 -13.30 -16.75
CA ASN A 51 -26.80 -14.71 -16.57
C ASN A 51 -28.03 -14.90 -15.65
N ALA A 52 -28.73 -13.81 -15.31
CA ALA A 52 -29.92 -13.82 -14.44
C ALA A 52 -31.23 -13.99 -15.23
#